data_AF-A0A4U5LPK7-F1
#
_entry.id   AF-A0A4U5LPK7-F1
#
_cell.length_a   1.000
_cell.length_b   1.000
_cell.length_c   1.000
_cell.angle_alpha   90.00
_cell.angle_beta   90.00
_cell.angle_gamma   90.00
#
_symmetry.space_group_name_H-M   'P 1'
#
loop_
_entity.id
_entity.type
_entity.pdbx_description
1 polymer ?
#
loop_
_entity_poly.entity_id
_entity_poly.type
_entity_poly.pdbx_seq_one_letter_code
_entity_poly.pdbx_strand_id
1 'polypeptide(L)'
;MRCTLLLALFALGVSADLFTSIADLQKLLTAEKDIPNIIEQYINLEKERISELQKFVEKYEESNERLLKNGIKEVTNPINAFRLIKEMTSTWKEVEHKMRNNNADFFIQNFTKTRTTAYPTAANLPKFCFRKI
;
A
#
# COMPACT_ATOMS: atom_id res chain seq x y z
N MET A 1 55.48 -23.97 2.98
CA MET A 1 54.20 -24.54 3.49
C MET A 1 53.29 -23.53 4.18
N ARG A 2 53.79 -22.47 4.84
CA ARG A 2 52.92 -21.42 5.44
C ARG A 2 52.28 -20.48 4.40
N CYS A 3 53.01 -20.09 3.34
CA CYS A 3 52.47 -19.19 2.31
C CYS A 3 51.39 -19.84 1.43
N THR A 4 51.49 -21.14 1.16
CA THR A 4 50.50 -21.89 0.36
C THR A 4 49.15 -22.00 1.06
N LEU A 5 49.15 -22.08 2.40
CA LEU A 5 47.93 -22.13 3.21
C LEU A 5 47.23 -20.77 3.29
N LEU A 6 48.00 -19.68 3.36
CA LEU A 6 47.49 -18.31 3.29
C LEU A 6 46.89 -17.97 1.92
N LEU A 7 47.51 -18.42 0.83
CA LEU A 7 47.01 -18.23 -0.53
C LEU A 7 45.69 -18.98 -0.78
N ALA A 8 45.58 -20.21 -0.24
CA ALA A 8 44.34 -20.99 -0.32
C ALA A 8 43.19 -20.35 0.49
N LEU A 9 43.48 -19.83 1.69
CA LEU A 9 42.50 -19.08 2.50
C LEU A 9 42.02 -17.81 1.79
N PHE A 10 42.94 -17.09 1.12
CA PHE A 10 42.58 -15.89 0.36
C PHE A 10 41.70 -16.22 -0.85
N ALA A 11 42.01 -17.29 -1.58
CA ALA A 11 41.21 -17.75 -2.72
C ALA A 11 39.80 -18.19 -2.32
N LEU A 12 39.65 -18.84 -1.16
CA LEU A 12 38.35 -19.21 -0.59
C LEU A 12 37.52 -17.98 -0.21
N GLY A 13 38.15 -16.96 0.40
CA GLY A 13 37.48 -15.71 0.76
C GLY A 13 36.95 -14.95 -0.46
N VAL A 14 37.79 -14.80 -1.50
CA VAL A 14 37.41 -14.14 -2.76
C VAL A 14 36.23 -14.84 -3.44
N SER A 15 36.22 -16.18 -3.44
CA SER A 15 35.14 -16.98 -4.04
C SER A 15 33.82 -16.85 -3.28
N ALA A 16 33.88 -16.76 -1.94
CA ALA A 16 32.70 -16.58 -1.09
C ALA A 16 32.08 -15.18 -1.22
N ASP A 17 32.91 -14.13 -1.32
CA ASP A 17 32.45 -12.76 -1.56
C ASP A 17 31.79 -12.63 -2.95
N LEU A 18 32.35 -13.28 -3.99
CA LEU A 18 31.75 -13.33 -5.34
C LEU A 18 30.38 -14.00 -5.32
N PHE A 19 30.25 -15.17 -4.68
CA PHE A 19 28.98 -15.90 -4.61
C PHE A 19 27.92 -15.09 -3.86
N THR A 20 28.30 -14.44 -2.76
CA THR A 20 27.41 -13.56 -1.99
C THR A 20 26.96 -12.36 -2.83
N SER A 21 27.86 -11.76 -3.62
CA SER A 21 27.55 -10.68 -4.55
C SER A 21 26.51 -11.09 -5.60
N ILE A 22 26.67 -12.26 -6.21
CA ILE A 22 25.73 -12.78 -7.22
C ILE A 22 24.36 -13.05 -6.60
N ALA A 23 24.33 -13.68 -5.42
CA ALA A 23 23.09 -13.94 -4.68
C ALA A 23 22.33 -12.64 -4.35
N ASP A 24 23.04 -11.58 -3.95
CA ASP A 24 22.44 -10.27 -3.68
C ASP A 24 21.93 -9.55 -4.94
N LEU A 25 22.58 -9.75 -6.11
CA LEU A 25 22.06 -9.25 -7.39
C LEU A 25 20.79 -10.00 -7.83
N GLN A 26 20.74 -11.32 -7.59
CA GLN A 26 19.54 -12.11 -7.86
C GLN A 26 18.35 -11.64 -7.01
N LYS A 27 18.56 -11.35 -5.72
CA LYS A 27 17.51 -10.79 -4.86
C LYS A 27 16.96 -9.46 -5.39
N LEU A 28 17.83 -8.58 -5.88
CA LEU A 28 17.41 -7.31 -6.51
C LEU A 28 16.54 -7.54 -7.74
N LEU A 29 16.97 -8.42 -8.64
CA LEU A 29 16.23 -8.73 -9.86
C LEU A 29 14.86 -9.36 -9.57
N THR A 30 14.79 -10.24 -8.56
CA THR A 30 13.51 -10.81 -8.12
C THR A 30 12.60 -9.74 -7.54
N ALA A 31 13.12 -8.87 -6.67
CA ALA A 31 12.32 -7.78 -6.09
C ALA A 31 11.81 -6.79 -7.14
N GLU A 32 12.62 -6.46 -8.16
CA GLU A 32 12.22 -5.59 -9.28
C GLU A 32 11.04 -6.20 -10.06
N LYS A 33 11.08 -7.52 -10.28
CA LYS A 33 10.02 -8.24 -11.00
C LYS A 33 8.68 -8.23 -10.25
N ASP A 34 8.71 -8.12 -8.93
CA ASP A 34 7.51 -8.13 -8.08
C ASP A 34 6.85 -6.75 -7.95
N ILE A 35 7.57 -5.65 -8.26
CA ILE A 35 7.03 -4.27 -8.16
C ILE A 35 5.74 -4.07 -8.96
N PRO A 36 5.64 -4.47 -10.24
CA PRO A 36 4.42 -4.30 -11.02
C PRO A 36 3.22 -5.00 -10.38
N ASN A 37 3.42 -6.20 -9.83
CA ASN A 37 2.36 -6.98 -9.17
C ASN A 37 1.87 -6.28 -7.89
N ILE A 38 2.78 -5.73 -7.09
CA ILE A 38 2.41 -4.96 -5.89
C ILE A 38 1.57 -3.73 -6.25
N ILE A 39 1.94 -3.02 -7.32
CA ILE A 39 1.20 -1.85 -7.82
C ILE A 39 -0.17 -2.26 -8.36
N GLU A 40 -0.25 -3.34 -9.13
CA GLU A 40 -1.50 -3.86 -9.68
C GLU A 40 -2.49 -4.25 -8.57
N GLN A 41 -2.02 -4.93 -7.52
CA GLN A 41 -2.83 -5.26 -6.35
C GLN A 41 -3.37 -4.01 -5.65
N TYR A 42 -2.54 -2.98 -5.47
CA TYR A 42 -2.98 -1.71 -4.91
C TYR A 42 -4.06 -1.03 -5.78
N ILE A 43 -3.85 -0.99 -7.09
CA ILE A 43 -4.83 -0.42 -8.04
C ILE A 43 -6.16 -1.16 -7.97
N ASN A 44 -6.15 -2.49 -7.91
CA ASN A 44 -7.38 -3.28 -7.88
C ASN A 44 -8.20 -3.03 -6.61
N LEU A 45 -7.53 -2.92 -5.45
CA LEU A 45 -8.19 -2.59 -4.19
C LEU A 45 -8.73 -1.16 -4.16
N GLU A 46 -7.99 -0.19 -4.70
CA GLU A 46 -8.49 1.18 -4.81
C GLU A 46 -9.69 1.27 -5.77
N LYS A 47 -9.70 0.51 -6.88
CA LYS A 47 -10.86 0.40 -7.77
C LYS A 47 -12.07 -0.19 -7.05
N GLU A 48 -11.89 -1.23 -6.24
CA GLU A 48 -12.96 -1.83 -5.44
C GLU A 48 -13.54 -0.82 -4.45
N ARG A 49 -12.69 -0.15 -3.67
CA ARG A 49 -13.10 0.92 -2.75
C ARG A 49 -13.86 2.05 -3.47
N ILE A 50 -13.38 2.48 -4.63
CA ILE A 50 -14.06 3.50 -5.45
C ILE A 50 -15.41 2.98 -5.92
N SER A 51 -15.51 1.72 -6.35
CA SER A 51 -16.77 1.10 -6.76
C SER A 51 -17.78 1.06 -5.60
N GLU A 52 -17.35 0.76 -4.38
CA GLU A 52 -18.21 0.83 -3.20
C GLU A 52 -18.71 2.25 -2.91
N LEU A 53 -17.83 3.25 -3.03
CA LEU A 53 -18.20 4.66 -2.85
C LEU A 53 -19.19 5.11 -3.94
N GLN A 54 -19.03 4.64 -5.18
CA GLN A 54 -19.99 4.93 -6.27
C GLN A 54 -21.38 4.35 -5.97
N LYS A 55 -21.45 3.09 -5.53
CA LYS A 55 -22.73 2.47 -5.10
C LYS A 55 -23.37 3.22 -3.93
N PHE A 56 -22.54 3.74 -3.03
CA PHE A 56 -23.02 4.55 -1.93
C PHE A 56 -23.64 5.87 -2.41
N VAL A 57 -23.01 6.54 -3.38
CA VAL A 57 -23.55 7.76 -4.01
C VAL A 57 -24.92 7.47 -4.64
N GLU A 58 -25.03 6.42 -5.45
CA GLU A 58 -26.28 6.03 -6.11
C GLU A 58 -27.42 5.79 -5.10
N LYS A 59 -27.14 5.05 -4.03
CA LYS A 59 -28.10 4.81 -2.94
C LYS A 59 -28.50 6.11 -2.22
N TYR A 60 -27.55 7.01 -2.02
CA TYR A 60 -27.80 8.28 -1.36
C TYR A 60 -28.65 9.22 -2.23
N GLU A 61 -28.38 9.28 -3.54
CA GLU A 61 -29.19 10.04 -4.51
C GLU A 61 -30.64 9.56 -4.52
N GLU A 62 -30.87 8.25 -4.56
CA GLU A 62 -32.23 7.67 -4.50
C GLU A 62 -32.93 8.01 -3.16
N SER A 63 -32.20 7.97 -2.04
CA SER A 63 -32.72 8.38 -0.73
C SER A 63 -33.06 9.87 -0.70
N ASN A 64 -32.18 10.72 -1.24
CA ASN A 64 -32.35 12.16 -1.26
C ASN A 64 -33.53 12.58 -2.15
N GLU A 65 -33.72 11.94 -3.32
CA GLU A 65 -34.89 12.19 -4.16
C GLU A 65 -36.21 11.87 -3.45
N ARG A 66 -36.26 10.75 -2.70
CA ARG A 66 -37.43 10.37 -1.89
C ARG A 66 -37.71 11.41 -0.81
N LEU A 67 -36.67 11.90 -0.15
CA LEU A 67 -36.77 12.95 0.86
C LEU A 67 -37.22 14.28 0.25
N LEU A 68 -36.71 14.68 -0.93
CA LEU A 68 -37.15 15.91 -1.60
C LEU A 68 -38.63 15.84 -2.01
N LYS A 69 -39.11 14.67 -2.47
CA LYS A 69 -40.52 14.45 -2.84
C LYS A 69 -41.47 14.50 -1.64
N ASN A 70 -41.04 14.02 -0.47
CA ASN A 70 -41.89 13.90 0.74
C ASN A 70 -41.56 14.91 1.85
N GLY A 71 -40.52 15.72 1.69
CA GLY A 71 -39.84 16.44 2.77
C GLY A 71 -40.69 17.47 3.47
N ILE A 72 -41.66 18.08 2.79
CA ILE A 72 -42.60 19.04 3.40
C ILE A 72 -43.41 18.39 4.54
N LYS A 73 -43.77 17.10 4.42
CA LYS A 73 -44.49 16.34 5.46
C LYS A 73 -43.59 15.87 6.61
N GLU A 74 -42.30 15.67 6.34
CA GLU A 74 -41.34 15.28 7.38
C GLU A 74 -40.90 16.48 8.22
N VAL A 75 -40.80 17.68 7.63
CA VAL A 75 -40.33 18.89 8.34
C VAL A 75 -41.45 19.58 9.12
N THR A 76 -42.72 19.33 8.78
CA THR A 76 -43.88 19.91 9.49
C THR A 76 -44.08 19.35 10.90
N ASN A 77 -43.55 18.16 11.21
CA ASN A 77 -43.56 17.61 12.56
C ASN A 77 -42.14 17.72 13.18
N PRO A 78 -41.96 18.43 14.31
CA PRO A 78 -40.64 18.64 14.91
C PRO A 78 -39.93 17.35 15.35
N ILE A 79 -40.67 16.28 15.68
CA ILE A 79 -40.09 14.96 16.00
C ILE A 79 -39.48 14.33 14.74
N ASN A 80 -40.19 14.43 13.60
CA ASN A 80 -39.73 13.90 12.33
C ASN A 80 -38.55 14.71 11.78
N ALA A 81 -38.59 16.04 11.91
CA ALA A 81 -37.49 16.92 11.55
C ALA A 81 -36.21 16.59 12.33
N PHE A 82 -36.31 16.36 13.64
CA PHE A 82 -35.17 15.97 14.47
C PHE A 82 -34.58 14.61 14.04
N ARG A 83 -35.45 13.63 13.76
CA ARG A 83 -35.03 12.30 13.27
C ARG A 83 -34.28 12.42 11.94
N LEU A 84 -34.80 13.20 10.99
CA LEU A 84 -34.17 13.44 9.70
C LEU A 84 -32.77 14.07 9.84
N ILE A 85 -32.64 15.11 10.66
CA ILE A 85 -31.34 15.78 10.91
C ILE A 85 -30.35 14.80 11.56
N LYS A 86 -30.81 13.96 12.49
CA LYS A 86 -29.98 12.93 13.12
C LYS A 86 -29.51 11.89 12.11
N GLU A 87 -30.39 11.43 11.22
CA GLU A 87 -30.05 10.49 10.16
C GLU A 87 -29.00 11.10 9.22
N MET A 88 -29.22 12.32 8.72
CA MET A 88 -28.26 13.03 7.87
C MET A 88 -26.88 13.16 8.54
N THR A 89 -26.83 13.62 9.79
CA THR A 89 -25.56 13.77 10.52
C THR A 89 -24.86 12.44 10.78
N SER A 90 -25.61 11.35 10.96
CA SER A 90 -25.04 10.00 11.06
C SER A 90 -24.48 9.52 9.72
N THR A 91 -25.20 9.76 8.62
CA THR A 91 -24.74 9.41 7.26
C THR A 91 -23.45 10.15 6.91
N TRP A 92 -23.32 11.43 7.26
CA TRP A 92 -22.07 12.18 7.07
C TRP A 92 -20.88 11.52 7.78
N LYS A 93 -21.07 11.04 9.01
CA LYS A 93 -20.02 10.32 9.76
C LYS A 93 -19.65 8.98 9.11
N GLU A 94 -20.64 8.26 8.58
CA GLU A 94 -20.42 7.01 7.87
C GLU A 94 -19.58 7.22 6.59
N VAL A 95 -19.90 8.27 5.82
CA VAL A 95 -19.14 8.66 4.63
C VAL A 95 -17.70 8.98 5.00
N GLU A 96 -17.50 9.81 6.03
CA GLU A 96 -16.17 10.17 6.50
C GLU A 96 -15.37 8.92 6.89
N HIS A 97 -16.00 7.99 7.61
CA HIS A 97 -15.37 6.73 8.01
C HIS A 97 -14.96 5.88 6.80
N LYS A 98 -15.85 5.73 5.80
CA LYS A 98 -15.54 4.99 4.55
C LYS A 98 -14.42 5.65 3.75
N MET A 99 -14.37 6.98 3.70
CA MET A 99 -13.27 7.70 3.03
C MET A 99 -11.93 7.52 3.74
N ARG A 100 -11.93 7.50 5.08
CA ARG A 100 -10.74 7.32 5.92
C ARG A 100 -10.19 5.90 5.90
N ASN A 101 -11.03 4.89 5.67
CA ASN A 101 -10.63 3.49 5.61
C ASN A 101 -9.90 3.16 4.29
N ASN A 102 -8.77 3.83 4.03
CA ASN A 102 -7.87 3.50 2.93
C ASN A 102 -6.86 2.43 3.38
N ASN A 103 -6.44 1.57 2.45
CA ASN A 103 -5.45 0.53 2.71
C ASN A 103 -4.03 0.98 2.32
N ALA A 104 -3.81 2.28 2.06
CA ALA A 104 -2.55 2.78 1.54
C ALA A 104 -1.40 2.53 2.51
N ASP A 105 -1.61 2.76 3.81
CA ASP A 105 -0.57 2.57 4.83
C ASP A 105 -0.04 1.12 4.86
N PHE A 106 -0.93 0.14 4.71
CA PHE A 106 -0.55 -1.28 4.64
C PHE A 106 0.35 -1.56 3.42
N PHE A 107 0.00 -1.04 2.24
CA PHE A 107 0.79 -1.20 1.03
C PHE A 107 2.13 -0.47 1.10
N ILE A 108 2.15 0.76 1.62
CA ILE A 108 3.38 1.53 1.79
C ILE A 108 4.34 0.84 2.78
N GLN A 109 3.81 0.23 3.85
CA GLN A 109 4.62 -0.57 4.76
C GLN A 109 5.20 -1.82 4.08
N ASN A 110 4.40 -2.58 3.33
CA ASN A 110 4.88 -3.76 2.61
C ASN A 110 5.92 -3.39 1.54
N PHE A 111 5.66 -2.34 0.77
CA PHE A 111 6.59 -1.81 -0.22
C PHE A 111 7.90 -1.37 0.43
N THR A 112 7.82 -0.66 1.57
CA THR A 112 9.00 -0.23 2.33
C THR A 112 9.80 -1.41 2.87
N LYS A 113 9.14 -2.49 3.33
CA LYS A 113 9.80 -3.72 3.76
C LYS A 113 10.56 -4.37 2.59
N THR A 114 9.89 -4.60 1.46
CA THR A 114 10.51 -5.18 0.25
C THR A 114 11.70 -4.36 -0.23
N ARG A 115 11.57 -3.03 -0.23
CA ARG A 115 12.65 -2.11 -0.56
C ARG A 115 13.84 -2.25 0.38
N THR A 116 13.60 -2.29 1.69
CA THR A 116 14.67 -2.35 2.70
C THR A 116 15.40 -3.69 2.70
N THR A 117 14.71 -4.79 2.37
CA THR A 117 15.31 -6.13 2.30
C THR A 117 16.10 -6.36 1.02
N ALA A 118 15.68 -5.78 -0.10
CA ALA A 118 16.30 -6.02 -1.40
C ALA A 118 17.32 -4.95 -1.80
N TYR A 119 17.04 -3.66 -1.53
CA TYR A 119 17.83 -2.55 -2.04
C TYR A 119 18.84 -2.01 -1.02
N PRO A 120 20.08 -1.70 -1.45
CA PRO A 120 21.04 -1.01 -0.61
C PRO A 120 20.57 0.43 -0.34
N THR A 121 20.74 0.89 0.90
CA THR A 121 20.52 2.29 1.26
C THR A 121 21.53 3.20 0.55
N ALA A 122 21.20 4.47 0.32
CA ALA A 122 22.08 5.45 -0.32
C ALA A 122 23.51 5.49 0.29
N ALA A 123 23.64 5.35 1.60
CA ALA A 123 24.93 5.29 2.29
C ALA A 123 25.77 4.04 1.98
N ASN A 124 25.10 2.93 1.63
CA ASN A 124 25.73 1.66 1.30
C ASN A 124 25.86 1.44 -0.20
N LEU A 125 25.25 2.30 -1.03
CA LEU A 125 25.28 2.20 -2.48
C LEU A 125 26.72 2.20 -3.05
N PRO A 126 27.64 3.08 -2.61
CA PRO A 126 29.03 3.02 -3.07
C PRO A 126 29.68 1.69 -2.71
N LYS A 127 29.52 1.24 -1.45
CA LYS A 127 30.06 -0.04 -0.99
C LYS A 127 29.48 -1.22 -1.77
N PHE A 128 28.20 -1.17 -2.12
CA PHE A 128 27.53 -2.20 -2.90
C PHE A 128 28.04 -2.24 -4.35
N CYS A 129 28.32 -1.08 -4.97
CA CYS A 129 28.89 -1.02 -6.31
C CYS A 129 30.37 -1.44 -6.34
N PHE A 130 31.18 -1.00 -5.37
CA PHE A 130 32.62 -1.24 -5.34
C PHE A 130 33.02 -2.61 -4.76
N ARG A 131 32.16 -3.27 -3.98
CA ARG A 131 32.42 -4.63 -3.48
C ARG A 131 32.11 -5.72 -4.52
N LYS A 132 31.55 -5.34 -5.68
CA LYS A 132 31.03 -6.26 -6.70
C LYS A 132 31.75 -6.21 -8.05
N ILE A 133 32.80 -5.39 -8.18
CA ILE A 133 33.73 -5.34 -9.32
C ILE A 133 35.11 -5.75 -8.78
#